data_AF-A0A6P8WQ35-F1
#
_entry.id   AF-A0A6P8WQ35-F1
#
_cell.length_a   1.000
_cell.length_b   1.000
_cell.length_c   1.000
_cell.angle_alpha   90.00
_cell.angle_beta   90.00
_cell.angle_gamma   90.00
#
_symmetry.space_group_name_H-M   'P 1'
#
loop_
_entity.id
_entity.type
_entity.pdbx_description
1 polymer ?
#
loop_
_entity_poly.entity_id
_entity_poly.type
_entity_poly.pdbx_seq_one_letter_code
_entity_poly.pdbx_strand_id
1 'polypeptide(L)'
;MDKDKLIVPNQIGYLILKDDGAVLESGGDLKNDERSANVIMGLLNLTESIDENFMPNSSCERITIDYEHHSYSICMSNRRIYIVKSSKSPHNGATTSSSSSTSVYNDATEGNSNATNPASTSSSTVLA
;
A
#
# COMPACT_ATOMS: atom_id res chain seq x y z
N MET A 1 -16.36 -3.04 26.95
CA MET A 1 -15.31 -2.03 26.68
C MET A 1 -14.21 -2.81 26.01
N ASP A 2 -14.41 -3.13 24.74
CA ASP A 2 -13.59 -4.12 24.06
C ASP A 2 -12.97 -3.36 22.90
N LYS A 3 -11.85 -2.72 23.20
CA LYS A 3 -10.93 -2.29 22.17
C LYS A 3 -10.36 -3.56 21.59
N ASP A 4 -11.09 -4.16 20.67
CA ASP A 4 -10.56 -5.13 19.74
C ASP A 4 -9.37 -4.44 19.08
N LYS A 5 -8.21 -4.70 19.66
CA LYS A 5 -6.90 -4.34 19.14
C LYS A 5 -6.88 -5.00 17.79
N LEU A 6 -7.26 -4.27 16.73
CA LEU A 6 -7.25 -4.72 15.36
C LEU A 6 -5.88 -5.36 15.13
N ILE A 7 -5.84 -6.69 15.17
CA ILE A 7 -4.59 -7.44 15.06
C ILE A 7 -4.25 -7.34 13.59
N VAL A 8 -3.39 -6.37 13.25
CA VAL A 8 -2.84 -6.31 11.91
C VAL A 8 -1.91 -7.51 11.77
N PRO A 9 -2.16 -8.42 10.82
CA PRO A 9 -1.31 -9.59 10.64
C PRO A 9 0.12 -9.16 10.37
N ASN A 10 1.07 -9.86 10.99
CA ASN A 10 2.52 -9.58 10.90
C ASN A 10 2.94 -8.19 11.41
N GLN A 11 2.13 -7.52 12.23
CA GLN A 11 2.51 -6.29 12.90
C GLN A 11 3.72 -6.52 13.81
N ILE A 12 4.80 -5.79 13.54
CA ILE A 12 6.04 -5.80 14.33
C ILE A 12 6.29 -4.47 15.04
N GLY A 13 5.56 -3.40 14.68
CA GLY A 13 5.65 -2.12 15.36
C GLY A 13 4.46 -1.22 15.06
N TYR A 14 4.22 -0.24 15.92
CA TYR A 14 3.19 0.77 15.70
C TYR A 14 3.52 2.11 16.35
N LEU A 15 3.00 3.18 15.74
CA LEU A 15 2.97 4.54 16.28
C LEU A 15 1.54 5.09 16.15
N ILE A 16 1.09 5.79 17.18
CA ILE A 16 -0.13 6.59 17.14
C ILE A 16 0.29 8.01 17.44
N LEU A 17 0.03 8.93 16.51
CA LEU A 17 0.35 10.34 16.64
C LEU A 17 -0.93 11.16 16.74
N LYS A 18 -0.83 12.35 17.34
CA LYS A 18 -1.80 13.42 17.15
C LYS A 18 -1.61 14.08 15.77
N ASP A 19 -2.56 14.92 15.40
CA ASP A 19 -2.49 15.80 14.23
C ASP A 19 -1.28 16.77 14.27
N ASP A 20 -0.79 17.13 15.45
CA ASP A 20 0.44 17.93 15.62
C ASP A 20 1.75 17.12 15.52
N GLY A 21 1.66 15.80 15.30
CA GLY A 21 2.81 14.89 15.21
C GLY A 21 3.33 14.37 16.56
N ALA A 22 2.76 14.79 17.69
CA ALA A 22 3.15 14.28 19.00
C ALA A 22 2.79 12.80 19.17
N VAL A 23 3.74 12.00 19.68
CA VAL A 23 3.54 10.56 19.93
C VAL A 23 2.59 10.36 21.11
N LEU A 24 1.44 9.71 20.85
CA LEU A 24 0.47 9.30 21.85
C LEU A 24 0.79 7.91 22.40
N GLU A 25 1.10 6.98 21.51
CA GLU A 25 1.38 5.59 21.82
C GLU A 25 2.40 5.03 20.84
N SER A 26 3.28 4.15 21.31
CA SER A 26 4.27 3.48 20.46
C SER A 26 4.57 2.08 20.98
N GLY A 27 4.98 1.18 20.09
CA GLY A 27 5.35 -0.17 20.48
C GLY A 27 6.04 -0.98 19.38
N GLY A 28 6.61 -2.11 19.79
CA GLY A 28 7.43 -2.98 18.93
C GLY A 28 8.65 -2.24 18.38
N ASP A 29 8.95 -2.46 17.10
CA ASP A 29 10.06 -1.82 16.38
C ASP A 29 9.99 -0.29 16.33
N LEU A 30 8.80 0.28 16.52
CA LEU A 30 8.59 1.73 16.47
C LEU A 30 8.48 2.38 17.85
N LYS A 31 8.81 1.63 18.92
CA LYS A 31 8.77 2.16 20.28
C LYS A 31 9.73 3.34 20.44
N ASN A 32 9.19 4.50 20.81
CA ASN A 32 9.92 5.76 20.95
C ASN A 32 10.65 6.21 19.67
N ASP A 33 10.23 5.75 18.49
CA ASP A 33 10.84 6.16 17.22
C ASP A 33 10.25 7.47 16.71
N GLU A 34 10.60 8.56 17.38
CA GLU A 34 10.20 9.92 17.00
C GLU A 34 10.76 10.34 15.64
N ARG A 35 11.88 9.73 15.21
CA ARG A 35 12.46 10.00 13.90
C ARG A 35 11.52 9.55 12.79
N SER A 36 10.99 8.33 12.88
CA SER A 36 9.99 7.84 11.93
C SER A 36 8.72 8.68 11.96
N ALA A 37 8.27 9.10 13.16
CA ALA A 37 7.13 10.02 13.29
C ALA A 37 7.34 11.32 12.49
N ASN A 38 8.50 11.97 12.67
CA ASN A 38 8.83 13.22 11.96
C ASN A 38 8.87 13.04 10.43
N VAL A 39 9.44 11.94 9.95
CA VAL A 39 9.49 11.65 8.50
C VAL A 39 8.08 11.43 7.94
N ILE A 40 7.24 10.67 8.65
CA ILE A 40 5.87 10.39 8.23
C ILE A 40 4.99 11.65 8.26
N MET A 41 5.18 12.53 9.25
CA MET A 41 4.51 13.84 9.27
C MET A 41 4.90 14.69 8.06
N GLY A 42 6.18 14.71 7.69
CA GLY A 42 6.64 15.39 6.47
C GLY A 42 5.95 14.85 5.22
N LEU A 43 5.77 13.53 5.13
CA LEU A 43 5.07 12.89 4.02
C LEU A 43 3.58 13.27 3.96
N LEU A 44 2.89 13.27 5.11
CA LEU A 44 1.48 13.65 5.18
C LEU A 44 1.27 15.11 4.76
N ASN A 45 2.08 16.03 5.26
CA ASN A 45 2.02 17.44 4.88
C ASN A 45 2.25 17.64 3.37
N LEU A 46 3.12 16.83 2.76
CA LEU A 46 3.32 16.86 1.31
C LEU A 46 2.07 16.39 0.57
N THR A 47 1.40 15.33 1.03
CA THR A 47 0.16 14.85 0.41
C THR A 47 -1.00 15.85 0.49
N GLU A 48 -1.04 16.67 1.55
CA GLU A 48 -2.03 17.75 1.69
C GLU A 48 -1.78 18.93 0.72
N SER A 49 -0.55 19.06 0.20
CA SER A 49 -0.19 20.13 -0.75
C SER A 49 -0.47 19.77 -2.22
N ILE A 50 -0.99 18.57 -2.49
CA ILE A 50 -1.29 18.11 -3.86
C ILE A 50 -2.48 18.89 -4.41
N ASP A 51 -2.32 19.42 -5.63
CA ASP A 51 -3.37 20.16 -6.32
C ASP A 51 -4.61 19.28 -6.57
N GLU A 52 -5.78 19.79 -6.23
CA GLU A 52 -7.08 19.15 -6.49
C GLU A 52 -7.30 18.90 -7.99
N ASN A 53 -6.71 19.71 -8.88
CA ASN A 53 -6.80 19.47 -10.32
C ASN A 53 -6.04 18.20 -10.75
N PHE A 54 -4.98 17.86 -10.04
CA PHE A 54 -4.19 16.65 -10.29
C PHE A 54 -4.84 15.41 -9.65
N MET A 55 -5.43 15.59 -8.46
CA MET A 55 -6.06 14.52 -7.69
C MET A 55 -7.46 14.95 -7.19
N PRO A 56 -8.46 15.01 -8.10
CA PRO A 56 -9.78 15.52 -7.77
C PRO A 56 -10.54 14.56 -6.86
N ASN A 57 -11.11 15.10 -5.78
CA ASN A 57 -11.90 14.36 -4.78
C ASN A 57 -11.15 13.25 -4.03
N SER A 58 -9.82 13.21 -4.12
CA SER A 58 -9.03 12.18 -3.43
C SER A 58 -8.42 12.74 -2.15
N SER A 59 -9.13 12.59 -1.04
CA SER A 59 -8.45 12.57 0.26
C SER A 59 -7.57 11.32 0.31
N CYS A 60 -6.27 11.47 0.58
CA CYS A 60 -5.39 10.33 0.73
C CYS A 60 -5.83 9.50 1.95
N GLU A 61 -6.59 8.43 1.72
CA GLU A 61 -7.17 7.62 2.79
C GLU A 61 -6.10 6.75 3.48
N ARG A 62 -5.14 6.27 2.69
CA ARG A 62 -4.07 5.39 3.16
C ARG A 62 -2.80 5.60 2.34
N ILE A 63 -1.68 5.72 3.05
CA ILE A 63 -0.35 5.68 2.46
C ILE A 63 0.29 4.35 2.84
N THR A 64 0.90 3.67 1.87
CA THR A 64 1.70 2.47 2.11
C THR A 64 3.12 2.73 1.63
N ILE A 65 4.11 2.53 2.51
CA ILE A 65 5.53 2.57 2.16
C ILE A 65 6.04 1.15 2.16
N ASP A 66 6.37 0.65 0.97
CA ASP A 66 6.75 -0.74 0.77
C ASP A 66 8.27 -0.89 0.71
N TYR A 67 8.84 -1.62 1.67
CA TYR A 67 10.24 -2.04 1.67
C TYR A 67 10.35 -3.52 1.30
N GLU A 68 11.59 -3.98 1.10
CA GLU A 68 11.87 -5.38 0.76
C GLU A 68 11.38 -6.37 1.82
N HIS A 69 11.65 -6.09 3.10
CA HIS A 69 11.36 -7.01 4.21
C HIS A 69 10.24 -6.55 5.14
N HIS A 70 9.72 -5.35 4.96
CA HIS A 70 8.64 -4.81 5.78
C HIS A 70 7.86 -3.75 5.01
N SER A 71 6.74 -3.31 5.56
CA SER A 71 6.00 -2.16 5.03
C SER A 71 5.44 -1.32 6.16
N TYR A 72 5.15 -0.06 5.85
CA TYR A 72 4.39 0.84 6.70
C TYR A 72 3.01 1.06 6.10
N SER A 73 1.96 0.96 6.91
CA SER A 73 0.63 1.42 6.56
C SER A 73 0.25 2.60 7.44
N ILE A 74 -0.11 3.72 6.82
CA ILE A 74 -0.38 4.99 7.47
C ILE A 74 -1.82 5.39 7.11
N CYS A 75 -2.62 5.69 8.12
CA CYS A 75 -4.02 6.12 7.97
C CYS A 75 -4.33 7.21 8.99
N MET A 76 -5.21 8.15 8.65
CA MET A 76 -5.71 9.15 9.58
C MET A 76 -7.18 8.88 9.93
N SER A 77 -7.51 8.92 11.22
CA SER A 77 -8.89 8.82 11.69
C SER A 77 -9.04 9.51 13.05
N ASN A 78 -10.14 10.25 13.26
CA ASN A 78 -10.43 10.96 14.51
C ASN A 78 -9.27 11.85 15.00
N ARG A 79 -8.69 12.65 14.09
CA ARG A 79 -7.52 13.53 14.36
C ARG A 79 -6.31 12.78 14.94
N ARG A 80 -6.20 11.49 14.63
CA ARG A 80 -5.06 10.64 14.98
C ARG A 80 -4.49 10.00 13.74
N ILE A 81 -3.18 9.90 13.72
CA ILE A 81 -2.44 9.24 12.66
C ILE A 81 -2.01 7.89 13.20
N TYR A 82 -2.39 6.83 12.50
CA TYR A 82 -2.07 5.45 12.83
C TYR A 82 -1.01 4.97 11.85
N ILE A 83 0.09 4.47 12.40
CA ILE A 83 1.22 3.93 11.64
C ILE A 83 1.46 2.52 12.13
N VAL A 84 1.44 1.57 11.20
CA VAL A 84 1.73 0.17 11.50
C VAL A 84 2.88 -0.29 10.64
N LYS A 85 3.91 -0.87 11.28
CA LYS A 85 5.00 -1.57 10.60
C LYS A 85 4.68 -3.06 10.59
N SER A 86 4.62 -3.65 9.39
CA SER A 86 4.36 -5.07 9.20
C SER A 86 5.56 -5.77 8.58
N SER A 87 5.92 -6.95 9.09
CA SER A 87 6.98 -7.77 8.52
C SER A 87 6.50 -8.48 7.25
N LYS A 88 7.32 -8.46 6.21
CA LYS A 88 7.17 -9.32 5.03
C LYS A 88 8.09 -10.51 5.25
N SER A 89 7.65 -11.47 6.06
CA SER A 89 8.30 -12.78 6.04
C SER A 89 8.13 -13.34 4.61
N PRO A 90 9.17 -13.88 3.96
CA PRO A 90 8.96 -14.77 2.83
C PRO A 90 8.26 -16.01 3.39
N HIS A 91 6.94 -16.02 3.34
CA HIS A 91 6.17 -17.13 3.88
C HIS A 91 6.39 -18.36 2.98
N ASN A 92 7.32 -19.23 3.36
CA ASN A 92 7.26 -20.64 2.96
C ASN A 92 6.13 -21.29 3.77
N GLY A 93 4.92 -21.17 3.25
CA GLY A 93 3.71 -21.70 3.86
C GLY A 93 2.51 -21.34 2.99
N ALA A 94 1.93 -22.33 2.31
CA ALA A 94 0.77 -22.12 1.47
C ALA A 94 -0.45 -21.69 2.32
N THR A 95 -0.94 -20.47 2.11
CA THR A 95 -2.33 -20.11 2.37
C THR A 95 -2.83 -19.27 1.21
N THR A 96 -3.76 -19.89 0.48
CA THR A 96 -4.42 -19.43 -0.73
C THR A 96 -5.14 -18.10 -0.50
N SER A 97 -4.54 -16.99 -0.91
CA SER A 97 -5.32 -15.80 -1.25
C SER A 97 -5.88 -16.00 -2.65
N SER A 98 -7.09 -16.54 -2.75
CA SER A 98 -7.86 -16.53 -3.99
C SER A 98 -8.34 -15.10 -4.25
N SER A 99 -7.46 -14.28 -4.81
CA SER A 99 -7.83 -13.00 -5.41
C SER A 99 -8.35 -13.28 -6.83
N SER A 100 -9.53 -13.86 -6.95
CA SER A 100 -10.23 -13.93 -8.22
C SER A 100 -10.89 -12.58 -8.51
N SER A 101 -10.07 -11.63 -8.97
CA SER A 101 -10.55 -10.44 -9.67
C SER A 101 -10.49 -10.73 -11.16
N THR A 102 -11.56 -11.32 -11.72
CA THR A 102 -11.72 -11.39 -13.18
C THR A 102 -12.15 -10.02 -13.67
N SER A 103 -11.17 -9.20 -14.05
CA SER A 103 -11.40 -7.99 -14.85
C SER A 103 -11.54 -8.41 -16.30
N VAL A 104 -12.78 -8.62 -16.77
CA VAL A 104 -13.07 -8.80 -18.20
C VAL A 104 -13.08 -7.41 -18.83
N TYR A 105 -12.01 -7.06 -19.54
CA TYR A 105 -12.02 -5.89 -20.42
C TYR A 105 -12.90 -6.20 -21.64
N ASN A 106 -14.05 -5.54 -21.75
CA ASN A 106 -14.82 -5.48 -22.98
C ASN A 106 -14.27 -4.34 -23.84
N ASP A 107 -13.52 -4.68 -24.89
CA ASP A 107 -13.26 -3.77 -25.99
C ASP A 107 -14.27 -4.08 -27.11
N ALA A 108 -15.05 -3.07 -27.48
CA ALA A 108 -16.01 -3.15 -28.56
C ALA A 108 -15.58 -2.17 -29.64
N THR A 109 -15.16 -2.67 -30.80
CA THR A 109 -15.81 -2.36 -32.09
C THR A 109 -15.20 -3.16 -33.26
N GLU A 110 -16.02 -4.08 -33.78
CA GLU A 110 -16.31 -4.45 -35.17
C GLU A 110 -15.22 -4.48 -36.25
N GLY A 111 -15.04 -5.64 -36.89
CA GLY A 111 -14.27 -5.76 -38.14
C GLY A 111 -13.98 -7.16 -38.71
N ASN A 112 -15.01 -8.02 -38.85
CA ASN A 112 -15.20 -9.08 -39.85
C ASN A 112 -14.01 -9.94 -40.43
N SER A 113 -14.17 -11.27 -40.24
CA SER A 113 -13.88 -12.42 -41.13
C SER A 113 -12.46 -12.97 -41.39
N ASN A 114 -12.35 -14.27 -41.06
CA ASN A 114 -11.61 -15.38 -41.70
C ASN A 114 -10.09 -15.26 -41.96
N ALA A 115 -9.31 -16.13 -41.30
CA ALA A 115 -8.63 -17.29 -41.93
C ALA A 115 -7.41 -17.81 -41.12
N THR A 116 -7.35 -19.13 -40.95
CA THR A 116 -6.17 -20.04 -41.00
C THR A 116 -4.85 -19.70 -40.27
N ASN A 117 -4.44 -20.60 -39.36
CA ASN A 117 -3.05 -20.99 -38.95
C ASN A 117 -2.01 -20.97 -40.11
N PRO A 118 -0.65 -21.02 -39.91
CA PRO A 118 0.13 -21.52 -38.74
C PRO A 118 1.49 -20.80 -38.43
N ALA A 119 2.22 -21.35 -37.44
CA ALA A 119 3.70 -21.53 -37.37
C ALA A 119 4.66 -20.43 -36.84
N SER A 120 5.47 -20.85 -35.85
CA SER A 120 6.90 -20.61 -35.59
C SER A 120 7.51 -19.20 -35.67
N THR A 121 8.30 -18.79 -34.67
CA THR A 121 9.79 -18.87 -34.64
C THR A 121 10.35 -17.99 -33.53
N SER A 122 11.36 -18.52 -32.84
CA SER A 122 12.25 -17.88 -31.86
C SER A 122 13.02 -16.68 -32.43
N SER A 123 13.33 -15.66 -31.62
CA SER A 123 14.67 -15.01 -31.57
C SER A 123 14.74 -13.86 -30.56
N SER A 124 15.97 -13.70 -30.05
CA SER A 124 16.48 -12.91 -28.93
C SER A 124 16.99 -11.50 -29.31
N THR A 125 17.41 -10.73 -28.27
CA THR A 125 18.46 -9.69 -28.26
C THR A 125 18.02 -8.25 -28.64
N VAL A 126 18.45 -7.12 -28.05
CA VAL A 126 19.28 -6.72 -26.88
C VAL A 126 19.06 -5.20 -26.65
N LEU A 127 19.30 -4.77 -25.39
CA LEU A 127 19.70 -3.45 -24.85
C LEU A 127 19.67 -2.19 -25.74
N ALA A 128 19.15 -1.12 -25.14
CA ALA A 128 19.68 0.24 -25.28
C ALA A 128 20.12 0.73 -23.87
#